data_AF-A0ABD6J0J5-F1
#
_entry.id   AF-A0ABD6J0J5-F1
#
_cell.length_a   1.000
_cell.length_b   1.000
_cell.length_c   1.000
_cell.angle_alpha   90.00
_cell.angle_beta   90.00
_cell.angle_gamma   90.00
#
_symmetry.space_group_name_H-M   'P 1'
#
loop_
_entity.id
_entity.type
_entity.pdbx_description
1 polymer ?
#
loop_
_entity_poly.entity_id
_entity_poly.type
_entity_poly.pdbx_seq_one_letter_code
_entity_poly.pdbx_strand_id
1 'polypeptide(L)'
;MRAGLAAVTAAVGAGCGAGGPGTGPLVVKGTPPVRPYGGPLHVRTGQTAGGSGTRALRAASGAADRVLYSFAVGGRTKVAVVVARDRKDRPGRGPGTSASRDPAELPERFTATTEWEVWTGRDGRRVPVTRLSGSPGPDHCGWASAHFLTLGDRIHARDPEGVLARAGFRTAPYAGRLPALPADAYDTGYHRRDQRLWLTPGRATAYVRTPHGVEAWPRLKEGVNCQ
;
A
#
# COMPACT_ATOMS: atom_id res chain seq x y z
N MET A 1 38.72 30.70 -33.43
CA MET A 1 38.08 31.08 -32.15
C MET A 1 36.97 30.08 -31.86
N ARG A 2 37.01 29.45 -30.69
CA ARG A 2 36.15 28.33 -30.27
C ARG A 2 34.85 28.85 -29.65
N ALA A 3 33.71 28.26 -30.03
CA ALA A 3 32.49 28.05 -29.23
C ALA A 3 31.50 27.30 -30.14
N GLY A 4 30.93 26.14 -29.85
CA GLY A 4 30.75 25.40 -28.60
C GLY A 4 29.31 24.86 -28.62
N LEU A 5 29.10 23.67 -29.19
CA LEU A 5 27.83 22.94 -29.11
C LEU A 5 27.52 22.64 -27.64
N ALA A 6 26.28 22.91 -27.20
CA ALA A 6 25.71 22.32 -25.99
C ALA A 6 24.33 21.75 -26.34
N ALA A 7 24.32 20.44 -26.60
CA ALA A 7 23.10 19.65 -26.64
C ALA A 7 22.54 19.57 -25.21
N VAL A 8 21.32 20.07 -25.00
CA VAL A 8 20.59 19.92 -23.74
C VAL A 8 19.99 18.52 -23.73
N THR A 9 20.67 17.59 -23.07
CA THR A 9 20.13 16.26 -22.75
C THR A 9 19.01 16.43 -21.72
N ALA A 10 17.76 16.38 -22.15
CA ALA A 10 16.62 16.25 -21.24
C ALA A 10 16.67 14.85 -20.62
N ALA A 11 17.13 14.77 -19.37
CA ALA A 11 17.00 13.57 -18.57
C ALA A 11 15.50 13.31 -18.31
N VAL A 12 14.97 12.27 -18.95
CA VAL A 12 13.65 11.72 -18.65
C VAL A 12 13.71 11.15 -17.23
N GLY A 13 13.24 11.94 -16.27
CA GLY A 13 12.98 11.46 -14.92
C GLY A 13 11.91 10.37 -15.01
N ALA A 14 12.28 9.16 -14.60
CA ALA A 14 11.40 8.00 -14.53
C ALA A 14 10.11 8.36 -13.80
N GLY A 15 9.02 8.53 -14.55
CA GLY A 15 7.68 8.61 -14.01
C GLY A 15 7.33 7.28 -13.38
N CYS A 16 7.16 7.27 -12.06
CA CYS A 16 6.62 6.13 -11.32
C CYS A 16 5.28 5.74 -11.95
N GLY A 17 5.21 4.50 -12.45
CA GLY A 17 4.08 3.97 -13.17
C GLY A 17 2.81 3.81 -12.32
N ALA A 18 1.70 3.89 -13.05
CA ALA A 18 0.41 3.22 -12.87
C ALA A 18 -0.27 3.34 -11.50
N GLY A 19 -1.33 4.15 -11.47
CA GLY A 19 -2.32 4.16 -10.40
C GLY A 19 -3.05 2.82 -10.29
N GLY A 20 -2.80 2.12 -9.19
CA GLY A 20 -3.75 1.19 -8.59
C GLY A 20 -4.62 1.90 -7.56
N PRO A 21 -5.74 1.30 -7.13
CA PRO A 21 -6.62 1.89 -6.12
C PRO A 21 -5.83 2.03 -4.81
N GLY A 22 -5.58 3.28 -4.37
CA GLY A 22 -4.95 3.55 -3.07
C GLY A 22 -3.85 4.61 -3.03
N THR A 23 -3.59 5.38 -4.08
CA THR A 23 -2.53 6.42 -4.10
C THR A 23 -2.88 7.74 -3.40
N GLY A 24 -3.92 7.78 -2.57
CA GLY A 24 -4.09 8.86 -1.59
C GLY A 24 -3.06 8.72 -0.46
N PRO A 25 -2.61 9.81 0.20
CA PRO A 25 -1.80 9.68 1.40
C PRO A 25 -2.54 8.78 2.40
N LEU A 26 -1.91 7.66 2.72
CA LEU A 26 -2.44 6.61 3.60
C LEU A 26 -2.64 7.20 5.01
N VAL A 27 -3.80 7.82 5.23
CA VAL A 27 -4.28 8.11 6.58
C VAL A 27 -4.87 6.81 7.09
N VAL A 28 -4.04 6.00 7.75
CA VAL A 28 -4.56 4.90 8.57
C VAL A 28 -5.48 5.54 9.61
N LYS A 29 -6.79 5.36 9.46
CA LYS A 29 -7.75 5.68 10.52
C LYS A 29 -7.45 4.73 11.68
N GLY A 30 -6.69 5.23 12.63
CA GLY A 30 -6.32 4.54 13.85
C GLY A 30 -6.07 5.56 14.96
N THR A 31 -6.01 5.09 16.19
CA THR A 31 -5.68 5.95 17.33
C THR A 31 -4.34 6.64 17.05
N PRO A 32 -4.26 7.98 17.03
CA PRO A 32 -3.01 8.69 16.81
C PRO A 32 -1.97 8.20 17.83
N PRO A 33 -0.68 8.14 17.46
CA PRO A 33 0.34 7.67 18.38
C PRO A 33 0.29 8.51 19.65
N VAL A 34 0.28 7.81 20.78
CA VAL A 34 -0.03 8.36 22.11
C VAL A 34 0.96 9.44 22.57
N ARG A 35 2.09 9.59 21.85
CA ARG A 35 3.13 10.58 22.12
C ARG A 35 3.57 11.27 20.83
N PRO A 36 3.64 12.62 20.82
CA PRO A 36 4.35 13.36 19.79
C PRO A 36 5.78 12.86 19.63
N TYR A 37 6.36 13.03 18.43
CA TYR A 37 7.77 12.74 18.21
C TYR A 37 8.64 13.57 19.15
N GLY A 38 9.51 12.90 19.93
CA GLY A 38 10.41 13.52 20.91
C GLY A 38 11.86 13.65 20.47
N GLY A 39 12.21 13.21 19.26
CA GLY A 39 13.57 13.33 18.72
C GLY A 39 13.83 14.69 18.05
N PRO A 40 15.07 14.96 17.60
CA PRO A 40 15.40 16.21 16.92
C PRO A 40 14.74 16.27 15.54
N LEU A 41 13.98 17.35 15.28
CA LEU A 41 13.45 17.66 13.95
C LEU A 41 14.35 18.71 13.30
N HIS A 42 15.14 18.28 12.33
CA HIS A 42 16.00 19.19 11.55
C HIS A 42 15.17 19.83 10.42
N VAL A 43 14.86 21.12 10.55
CA VAL A 43 14.16 21.89 9.52
C VAL A 43 15.12 22.91 8.92
N ARG A 44 15.29 22.88 7.60
CA ARG A 44 16.12 23.87 6.89
C ARG A 44 15.40 25.23 6.88
N THR A 45 16.00 26.24 7.48
CA THR A 45 15.52 27.64 7.39
C THR A 45 16.30 28.37 6.30
N GLY A 46 15.60 28.94 5.33
CA GLY A 46 16.23 29.68 4.22
C GLY A 46 16.71 31.09 4.60
N GLN A 47 16.27 31.60 5.75
CA GLN A 47 16.68 32.91 6.27
C GLN A 47 17.15 32.75 7.71
N THR A 48 18.24 33.44 8.06
CA THR A 48 18.64 33.66 9.45
C THR A 48 17.45 34.24 10.20
N ALA A 49 16.83 33.45 11.08
CA ALA A 49 15.77 33.93 11.93
C ALA A 49 16.29 35.17 12.68
N GLY A 50 15.57 36.29 12.60
CA GLY A 50 15.84 37.46 13.44
C GLY A 50 15.59 37.08 14.89
N GLY A 51 16.61 36.55 15.56
CA GLY A 51 16.57 36.06 16.94
C GLY A 51 16.97 34.59 17.08
N SER A 52 17.82 34.29 18.08
CA SER A 52 18.40 32.96 18.33
C SER A 52 17.48 32.00 19.11
N GLY A 53 16.17 32.26 19.18
CA GLY A 53 15.22 31.47 19.96
C GLY A 53 14.51 30.36 19.16
N THR A 54 14.18 29.25 19.83
CA THR A 54 13.38 28.14 19.26
C THR A 54 12.05 28.59 18.67
N ARG A 55 11.43 29.64 19.23
CA ARG A 55 10.19 30.23 18.69
C ARG A 55 10.41 30.92 17.35
N ALA A 56 11.46 31.72 17.23
CA ALA A 56 11.82 32.43 16.00
C ALA A 56 12.20 31.45 14.89
N LEU A 57 12.95 30.39 15.23
CA LEU A 57 13.28 29.31 14.30
C LEU A 57 12.03 28.56 13.82
N ARG A 58 11.09 28.22 14.71
CA ARG A 58 9.83 27.55 14.32
C ARG A 58 8.96 28.44 13.44
N ALA A 59 8.91 29.75 13.69
CA ALA A 59 8.19 30.68 12.83
C ALA A 59 8.86 30.79 11.45
N ALA A 60 10.17 31.02 11.40
CA ALA A 60 10.95 31.13 10.16
C ALA A 60 10.92 29.85 9.33
N SER A 61 10.79 28.69 9.98
CA SER A 61 10.69 27.38 9.32
C SER A 61 9.26 26.98 8.96
N GLY A 62 8.24 27.76 9.33
CA GLY A 62 6.82 27.41 9.17
C GLY A 62 6.35 26.23 10.04
N ALA A 63 7.09 25.89 11.10
CA ALA A 63 6.79 24.80 12.02
C ALA A 63 6.03 25.21 13.29
N ALA A 64 5.81 26.52 13.52
CA ALA A 64 5.18 27.04 14.73
C ALA A 64 3.80 26.40 15.03
N ASP A 65 3.02 26.10 14.00
CA ASP A 65 1.67 25.51 14.11
C ASP A 65 1.60 24.04 13.65
N ARG A 66 2.75 23.37 13.61
CA ARG A 66 2.87 21.98 13.14
C ARG A 66 3.36 21.08 14.25
N VAL A 67 2.82 19.86 14.29
CA VAL A 67 3.22 18.81 15.23
C VAL A 67 3.53 17.55 14.43
N LEU A 68 4.69 16.94 14.68
CA LEU A 68 5.04 15.64 14.13
C LEU A 68 4.59 14.53 15.10
N TYR A 69 3.76 13.64 14.59
CA TYR A 69 3.41 12.37 15.22
C TYR A 69 4.20 11.27 14.54
N SER A 70 4.86 10.43 15.32
CA SER A 70 5.60 9.27 14.80
C SER A 70 5.12 7.99 15.47
N PHE A 71 4.96 6.93 14.69
CA PHE A 71 4.72 5.59 15.20
C PHE A 71 5.94 4.72 14.92
N ALA A 72 6.52 4.15 15.97
CA ALA A 72 7.72 3.32 15.89
C ALA A 72 7.41 1.86 16.23
N VAL A 73 8.08 0.94 15.53
CA VAL A 73 8.00 -0.51 15.74
C VAL A 73 9.43 -0.99 15.96
N GLY A 74 9.70 -1.61 17.11
CA GLY A 74 11.05 -2.04 17.49
C GLY A 74 12.06 -0.89 17.48
N GLY A 75 11.67 0.30 17.98
CA GLY A 75 12.52 1.50 18.03
C GLY A 75 12.73 2.22 16.69
N ARG A 76 12.18 1.71 15.58
CA ARG A 76 12.29 2.34 14.25
C ARG A 76 10.98 2.98 13.83
N THR A 77 10.98 4.26 13.45
CA THR A 77 9.80 4.96 12.91
C THR A 77 9.30 4.28 11.64
N LYS A 78 8.02 3.91 11.64
CA LYS A 78 7.32 3.29 10.49
C LYS A 78 6.28 4.22 9.88
N VAL A 79 5.68 5.10 10.68
CA VAL A 79 4.73 6.12 10.21
C VAL A 79 5.11 7.46 10.81
N ALA A 80 5.02 8.51 10.01
CA ALA A 80 5.20 9.90 10.41
C ALA A 80 4.06 10.73 9.82
N VAL A 81 3.41 11.56 10.63
CA VAL A 81 2.35 12.48 10.21
C VAL A 81 2.64 13.85 10.77
N VAL A 82 2.73 14.85 9.89
CA VAL A 82 2.77 16.25 10.30
C VAL A 82 1.34 16.75 10.34
N VAL A 83 0.86 17.09 11.52
CA VAL A 83 -0.44 17.74 11.73
C VAL A 83 -0.22 19.24 11.75
N ALA A 84 -0.97 19.97 10.93
CA ALA A 84 -0.94 21.44 10.88
C ALA A 84 -2.26 22.00 11.43
N ARG A 85 -2.17 23.14 12.10
CA ARG A 85 -3.34 23.95 12.47
C ARG A 85 -3.78 24.81 11.29
N ASP A 86 -5.09 24.95 11.10
CA ASP A 86 -5.75 25.95 10.26
C ASP A 86 -5.15 26.08 8.86
N ARG A 87 -5.40 25.08 8.02
CA ARG A 87 -5.02 25.15 6.60
C ARG A 87 -6.08 25.93 5.82
N LYS A 88 -5.67 26.46 4.65
CA LYS A 88 -6.59 27.06 3.68
C LYS A 88 -7.76 26.10 3.45
N ASP A 89 -8.98 26.61 3.65
CA ASP A 89 -10.26 25.90 3.51
C ASP A 89 -10.46 24.69 4.45
N ARG A 90 -9.59 24.50 5.45
CA ARG A 90 -9.67 23.44 6.48
C ARG A 90 -9.27 23.97 7.87
N PRO A 91 -10.16 24.70 8.56
CA PRO A 91 -9.94 25.13 9.93
C PRO A 91 -9.84 23.93 10.88
N GLY A 92 -9.09 24.08 11.97
CA GLY A 92 -8.79 23.04 12.95
C GLY A 92 -7.44 22.33 12.74
N ARG A 93 -7.12 21.39 13.63
CA ARG A 93 -5.90 20.56 13.50
C ARG A 93 -6.17 19.37 12.61
N GLY A 94 -5.38 19.20 11.56
CA GLY A 94 -5.51 18.07 10.64
C GLY A 94 -4.19 17.64 9.99
N PRO A 95 -4.14 16.42 9.40
CA PRO A 95 -2.93 15.90 8.77
C PRO A 95 -2.55 16.77 7.57
N GLY A 96 -1.39 17.41 7.68
CA GLY A 96 -0.71 18.20 6.66
C GLY A 96 -0.09 17.33 5.58
N THR A 97 0.82 16.45 6.01
CA THR A 97 1.55 15.48 5.19
C THR A 97 1.86 14.23 6.01
N SER A 98 2.09 13.10 5.35
CA SER A 98 2.42 11.84 6.00
C SER A 98 3.41 11.03 5.19
N ALA A 99 4.19 10.20 5.87
CA ALA A 99 5.06 9.19 5.27
C ALA A 99 4.88 7.87 6.04
N SER A 100 4.76 6.76 5.32
CA SER A 100 4.61 5.43 5.90
C SER A 100 5.49 4.43 5.18
N ARG A 101 6.07 3.50 5.95
CA ARG A 101 6.67 2.26 5.45
C ARG A 101 5.59 1.30 4.98
N ASP A 102 6.01 0.19 4.38
CA ASP A 102 5.08 -0.86 3.92
C ASP A 102 4.18 -1.32 5.09
N PRO A 103 2.86 -1.44 4.90
CA PRO A 103 1.94 -1.93 5.93
C PRO A 103 2.37 -3.26 6.58
N ALA A 104 3.08 -4.14 5.86
CA ALA A 104 3.62 -5.37 6.40
C ALA A 104 4.65 -5.15 7.53
N GLU A 105 5.27 -3.96 7.62
CA GLU A 105 6.16 -3.57 8.70
C GLU A 105 5.43 -3.10 9.98
N LEU A 106 4.09 -2.93 9.92
CA LEU A 106 3.28 -2.53 11.07
C LEU A 106 2.77 -3.75 11.87
N PRO A 107 2.52 -3.66 13.18
CA PRO A 107 1.97 -4.78 13.94
C PRO A 107 0.59 -5.21 13.42
N GLU A 108 0.26 -6.49 13.55
CA GLU A 108 -0.98 -7.09 13.02
C GLU A 108 -2.24 -6.34 13.47
N ARG A 109 -2.29 -5.89 14.74
CA ARG A 109 -3.42 -5.11 15.29
C ARG A 109 -3.77 -3.85 14.49
N PHE A 110 -2.83 -3.29 13.72
CA PHE A 110 -3.08 -2.14 12.85
C PHE A 110 -3.45 -2.55 11.44
N THR A 111 -2.84 -3.61 10.91
CA THR A 111 -3.17 -4.08 9.55
C THR A 111 -4.49 -4.84 9.51
N ALA A 112 -4.92 -5.43 10.63
CA ALA A 112 -6.21 -6.11 10.74
C ALA A 112 -7.42 -5.15 10.58
N THR A 113 -7.20 -3.84 10.76
CA THR A 113 -8.22 -2.80 10.54
C THR A 113 -8.12 -2.17 9.15
N THR A 114 -7.22 -2.67 8.30
CA THR A 114 -7.08 -2.22 6.91
C THR A 114 -7.65 -3.26 5.96
N GLU A 115 -7.97 -2.84 4.74
CA GLU A 115 -8.42 -3.75 3.67
C GLU A 115 -7.30 -4.68 3.18
N TRP A 116 -6.04 -4.39 3.55
CA TRP A 116 -4.89 -5.20 3.17
C TRP A 116 -4.78 -6.47 4.01
N GLU A 117 -4.87 -7.59 3.32
CA GLU A 117 -4.60 -8.90 3.88
C GLU A 117 -3.14 -9.28 3.65
N VAL A 118 -2.31 -9.08 4.67
CA VAL A 118 -0.87 -9.34 4.60
C VAL A 118 -0.57 -10.83 4.71
N TRP A 119 0.21 -11.36 3.77
CA TRP A 119 0.66 -12.76 3.74
C TRP A 119 2.01 -12.94 4.43
N THR A 120 2.32 -14.17 4.79
CA THR A 120 3.57 -14.58 5.43
C THR A 120 4.36 -15.50 4.50
N GLY A 121 5.66 -15.29 4.39
CA GLY A 121 6.57 -16.11 3.61
C GLY A 121 7.01 -17.40 4.31
N ARG A 122 7.80 -18.21 3.60
CA ARG A 122 8.39 -19.46 4.12
C ARG A 122 9.29 -19.23 5.34
N ASP A 123 9.91 -18.05 5.42
CA ASP A 123 10.77 -17.61 6.52
C ASP A 123 9.98 -17.13 7.76
N GLY A 124 8.65 -17.21 7.73
CA GLY A 124 7.78 -16.72 8.80
C GLY A 124 7.66 -15.19 8.84
N ARG A 125 8.26 -14.47 7.89
CA ARG A 125 8.18 -13.00 7.83
C ARG A 125 6.99 -12.54 7.00
N ARG A 126 6.43 -11.41 7.39
CA ARG A 126 5.36 -10.76 6.65
C ARG A 126 5.89 -10.25 5.31
N VAL A 127 5.18 -10.57 4.24
CA VAL A 127 5.54 -10.18 2.88
C VAL A 127 5.08 -8.74 2.65
N PRO A 128 5.91 -7.87 2.05
CA PRO A 128 5.50 -6.53 1.65
C PRO A 128 4.22 -6.56 0.81
N VAL A 129 3.29 -5.65 1.07
CA VAL A 129 1.99 -5.63 0.36
C VAL A 129 2.16 -5.33 -1.14
N THR A 130 3.25 -4.65 -1.52
CA THR A 130 3.59 -4.42 -2.93
C THR A 130 3.99 -5.70 -3.68
N ARG A 131 4.35 -6.75 -2.95
CA ARG A 131 4.72 -8.06 -3.51
C ARG A 131 3.55 -9.04 -3.45
N LEU A 132 2.85 -9.10 -2.32
CA LEU A 132 1.72 -9.98 -2.13
C LEU A 132 0.74 -9.41 -1.10
N SER A 133 -0.50 -9.23 -1.50
CA SER A 133 -1.59 -8.86 -0.60
C SER A 133 -2.92 -9.43 -1.09
N GLY A 134 -3.81 -9.79 -0.16
CA GLY A 134 -5.23 -9.97 -0.48
C GLY A 134 -6.03 -8.71 -0.13
N SER A 135 -7.25 -8.61 -0.64
CA SER A 135 -8.25 -7.66 -0.15
C SER A 135 -9.66 -8.11 -0.54
N PRO A 136 -10.69 -7.83 0.27
CA PRO A 136 -12.07 -7.93 -0.19
C PRO A 136 -12.32 -6.95 -1.35
N GLY A 137 -13.30 -7.25 -2.19
CA GLY A 137 -13.71 -6.33 -3.23
C GLY A 137 -14.44 -5.10 -2.66
N PRO A 138 -14.31 -3.93 -3.29
CA PRO A 138 -14.95 -2.70 -2.82
C PRO A 138 -16.47 -2.74 -2.99
N ASP A 139 -17.20 -2.58 -1.88
CA ASP A 139 -18.66 -2.50 -1.86
C ASP A 139 -19.20 -1.36 -2.73
N HIS A 140 -18.50 -0.21 -2.75
CA HIS A 140 -18.91 0.96 -3.53
C HIS A 140 -18.87 0.74 -5.04
N CYS A 141 -18.24 -0.35 -5.51
CA CYS A 141 -18.22 -0.76 -6.92
C CYS A 141 -19.16 -1.95 -7.18
N GLY A 142 -19.90 -2.40 -6.16
CA GLY A 142 -20.73 -3.60 -6.21
C GLY A 142 -19.91 -4.89 -6.26
N TRP A 143 -18.66 -4.88 -5.78
CA TRP A 143 -17.75 -6.03 -5.86
C TRP A 143 -17.57 -6.77 -4.53
N ALA A 144 -18.46 -6.55 -3.57
CA ALA A 144 -18.42 -7.11 -2.22
C ALA A 144 -18.23 -8.64 -2.18
N SER A 145 -18.76 -9.36 -3.17
CA SER A 145 -18.65 -10.83 -3.25
C SER A 145 -17.34 -11.33 -3.87
N ALA A 146 -16.53 -10.44 -4.46
CA ALA A 146 -15.22 -10.77 -5.00
C ALA A 146 -14.11 -10.64 -3.96
N HIS A 147 -13.03 -11.40 -4.15
CA HIS A 147 -11.82 -11.30 -3.35
C HIS A 147 -10.61 -11.17 -4.25
N PHE A 148 -9.77 -10.19 -3.99
CA PHE A 148 -8.60 -9.87 -4.80
C PHE A 148 -7.33 -10.42 -4.17
N LEU A 149 -6.39 -10.85 -5.01
CA LEU A 149 -5.05 -11.24 -4.64
C LEU A 149 -4.07 -10.53 -5.60
N THR A 150 -3.36 -9.55 -5.08
CA THR A 150 -2.29 -8.86 -5.80
C THR A 150 -0.99 -9.64 -5.60
N LEU A 151 -0.35 -10.05 -6.69
CA LEU A 151 0.94 -10.73 -6.71
C LEU A 151 1.87 -9.98 -7.68
N GLY A 152 2.67 -9.06 -7.14
CA GLY A 152 3.50 -8.16 -7.92
C GLY A 152 2.67 -7.25 -8.82
N ASP A 153 2.86 -7.38 -10.13
CA ASP A 153 2.16 -6.65 -11.19
C ASP A 153 0.80 -7.27 -11.59
N ARG A 154 0.44 -8.40 -10.99
CA ARG A 154 -0.75 -9.18 -11.38
C ARG A 154 -1.79 -9.15 -10.30
N ILE A 155 -3.03 -9.15 -10.74
CA ILE A 155 -4.20 -9.27 -9.87
C ILE A 155 -4.91 -10.55 -10.26
N HIS A 156 -5.15 -11.42 -9.28
CA HIS A 156 -5.99 -12.60 -9.39
C HIS A 156 -7.25 -12.38 -8.55
N ALA A 157 -8.34 -13.05 -8.89
CA ALA A 157 -9.56 -12.89 -8.11
C ALA A 157 -10.38 -14.17 -7.95
N ARG A 158 -10.98 -14.26 -6.76
CA ARG A 158 -12.16 -15.06 -6.47
C ARG A 158 -13.39 -14.27 -6.91
N ASP A 159 -14.22 -14.84 -7.77
CA ASP A 159 -15.41 -14.16 -8.29
C ASP A 159 -16.62 -15.11 -8.30
N PRO A 160 -17.12 -15.51 -7.11
CA PRO A 160 -18.16 -16.54 -6.99
C PRO A 160 -19.48 -16.13 -7.63
N GLU A 161 -19.80 -14.83 -7.62
CA GLU A 161 -21.06 -14.31 -8.16
C GLU A 161 -20.90 -13.70 -9.55
N GLY A 162 -19.69 -13.65 -10.10
CA GLY A 162 -19.44 -13.11 -11.45
C GLY A 162 -19.49 -11.58 -11.53
N VAL A 163 -19.29 -10.85 -10.43
CA VAL A 163 -19.34 -9.38 -10.42
C VAL A 163 -18.23 -8.78 -11.27
N LEU A 164 -17.03 -9.39 -11.27
CA LEU A 164 -15.92 -8.97 -12.11
C LEU A 164 -16.07 -9.43 -13.56
N ALA A 165 -16.77 -10.54 -13.76
CA ALA A 165 -17.19 -11.02 -15.08
C ALA A 165 -18.06 -10.00 -15.81
N ARG A 166 -19.10 -9.52 -15.13
CA ARG A 166 -20.06 -8.55 -15.69
C ARG A 166 -19.38 -7.22 -15.99
N ALA A 167 -18.38 -6.84 -15.19
CA ALA A 167 -17.54 -5.68 -15.43
C ALA A 167 -16.48 -5.89 -16.53
N GLY A 168 -16.38 -7.09 -17.12
CA GLY A 168 -15.50 -7.37 -18.26
C GLY A 168 -14.02 -7.56 -17.92
N PHE A 169 -13.66 -7.72 -16.64
CA PHE A 169 -12.26 -7.76 -16.17
C PHE A 169 -11.60 -9.14 -16.16
N ARG A 170 -12.33 -10.23 -16.44
CA ARG A 170 -11.77 -11.59 -16.39
C ARG A 170 -10.94 -11.93 -17.63
N THR A 171 -9.81 -12.60 -17.44
CA THR A 171 -9.08 -13.26 -18.54
C THR A 171 -9.52 -14.72 -18.74
N ALA A 172 -10.09 -15.35 -17.72
CA ALA A 172 -10.65 -16.69 -17.78
C ALA A 172 -11.84 -16.85 -16.79
N PRO A 173 -12.72 -17.85 -16.98
CA PRO A 173 -13.81 -18.13 -16.06
C PRO A 173 -13.31 -18.51 -14.65
N TYR A 174 -14.06 -18.08 -13.62
CA TYR A 174 -13.83 -18.54 -12.25
C TYR A 174 -14.39 -19.97 -12.10
N ALA A 175 -13.50 -20.94 -11.87
CA ALA A 175 -13.85 -22.36 -11.79
C ALA A 175 -14.28 -22.83 -10.39
N GLY A 176 -14.27 -21.95 -9.39
CA GLY A 176 -14.64 -22.30 -8.02
C GLY A 176 -13.67 -23.29 -7.38
N ARG A 177 -14.23 -24.24 -6.61
CA ARG A 177 -13.48 -25.28 -5.91
C ARG A 177 -13.05 -26.38 -6.89
N LEU A 178 -11.75 -26.69 -6.91
CA LEU A 178 -11.18 -27.80 -7.65
C LEU A 178 -11.08 -29.06 -6.79
N PRO A 179 -11.22 -30.25 -7.39
CA PRO A 179 -11.03 -31.53 -6.69
C PRO A 179 -9.56 -31.76 -6.30
N ALA A 180 -8.61 -31.23 -7.08
CA ALA A 180 -7.18 -31.32 -6.83
C ALA A 180 -6.43 -30.13 -7.43
N LEU A 181 -5.19 -29.90 -6.97
CA LEU A 181 -4.27 -28.97 -7.62
C LEU A 181 -3.84 -29.52 -8.99
N PRO A 182 -3.55 -28.64 -9.98
CA PRO A 182 -2.86 -29.05 -11.20
C PRO A 182 -1.52 -29.73 -10.89
N ALA A 183 -1.13 -30.69 -11.74
CA ALA A 183 0.08 -31.48 -11.53
C ALA A 183 1.38 -30.65 -11.53
N ASP A 184 1.38 -29.53 -12.25
CA ASP A 184 2.50 -28.59 -12.37
C ASP A 184 2.43 -27.42 -11.35
N ALA A 185 1.44 -27.42 -10.45
CA ALA A 185 1.33 -26.39 -9.43
C ALA A 185 2.39 -26.60 -8.34
N TYR A 186 3.11 -25.53 -7.99
CA TYR A 186 4.13 -25.52 -6.95
C TYR A 186 3.71 -24.67 -5.74
N ASP A 187 4.10 -25.11 -4.54
CA ASP A 187 3.91 -24.35 -3.30
C ASP A 187 4.85 -23.14 -3.30
N THR A 188 4.27 -21.94 -3.22
CA THR A 188 5.05 -20.70 -3.17
C THR A 188 5.72 -20.49 -1.80
N GLY A 189 5.26 -21.20 -0.77
CA GLY A 189 5.62 -20.97 0.62
C GLY A 189 4.87 -19.79 1.26
N TYR A 190 4.03 -19.08 0.51
CA TYR A 190 3.19 -18.03 1.07
C TYR A 190 1.95 -18.61 1.72
N HIS A 191 1.66 -18.12 2.92
CA HIS A 191 0.49 -18.53 3.69
C HIS A 191 -0.14 -17.33 4.40
N ARG A 192 -1.43 -17.44 4.67
CA ARG A 192 -2.18 -16.48 5.47
C ARG A 192 -3.27 -17.23 6.20
N ARG A 193 -3.24 -17.19 7.54
CA ARG A 193 -4.14 -18.03 8.37
C ARG A 193 -4.05 -19.49 7.91
N ASP A 194 -5.16 -20.08 7.50
CA ASP A 194 -5.30 -21.44 7.00
C ASP A 194 -5.10 -21.55 5.46
N GLN A 195 -4.89 -20.42 4.78
CA GLN A 195 -4.71 -20.35 3.33
C GLN A 195 -3.24 -20.54 2.93
N ARG A 196 -3.00 -21.27 1.85
CA ARG A 196 -1.68 -21.44 1.21
C ARG A 196 -1.77 -21.15 -0.27
N LEU A 197 -0.80 -20.41 -0.80
CA LEU A 197 -0.77 -20.01 -2.20
C LEU A 197 0.09 -20.97 -3.04
N TRP A 198 -0.51 -21.47 -4.10
CA TRP A 198 0.10 -22.31 -5.12
C TRP A 198 -0.01 -21.64 -6.48
N LEU A 199 0.97 -21.87 -7.35
CA LEU A 199 1.01 -21.30 -8.69
C LEU A 199 1.44 -22.36 -9.70
N THR A 200 0.99 -22.22 -10.94
CA THR A 200 1.57 -22.93 -12.09
C THR A 200 2.62 -22.07 -12.78
N PRO A 201 3.48 -22.66 -13.65
CA PRO A 201 4.28 -21.90 -14.61
C PRO A 201 3.41 -20.87 -15.36
N GLY A 202 3.97 -19.69 -15.63
CA GLY A 202 3.23 -18.56 -16.23
C GLY A 202 2.34 -17.75 -15.26
N ARG A 203 1.93 -18.34 -14.12
CA ARG A 203 1.16 -17.67 -13.05
C ARG A 203 -0.14 -17.03 -13.53
N ALA A 204 -0.79 -17.65 -14.52
CA ALA A 204 -2.07 -17.18 -15.05
C ALA A 204 -3.23 -17.38 -14.05
N THR A 205 -3.09 -18.35 -13.15
CA THR A 205 -4.06 -18.66 -12.10
C THR A 205 -3.32 -18.78 -10.77
N ALA A 206 -3.89 -18.17 -9.74
CA ALA A 206 -3.50 -18.38 -8.36
C ALA A 206 -4.37 -19.47 -7.75
N TYR A 207 -3.76 -20.48 -7.14
CA TYR A 207 -4.49 -21.56 -6.50
C TYR A 207 -4.39 -21.37 -4.98
N VAL A 208 -5.53 -21.09 -4.35
CA VAL A 208 -5.60 -20.88 -2.90
C VAL A 208 -6.11 -22.16 -2.26
N ARG A 209 -5.24 -22.83 -1.51
CA ARG A 209 -5.56 -24.05 -0.77
C ARG A 209 -5.95 -23.71 0.67
N THR A 210 -7.07 -24.24 1.12
CA THR A 210 -7.57 -24.18 2.50
C THR A 210 -7.81 -25.61 3.02
N PRO A 211 -8.14 -25.81 4.31
CA PRO A 211 -8.54 -27.12 4.83
C PRO A 211 -9.74 -27.73 4.10
N HIS A 212 -10.59 -26.90 3.49
CA HIS A 212 -11.81 -27.37 2.81
C HIS A 212 -11.56 -27.78 1.36
N GLY A 213 -10.43 -27.42 0.76
CA GLY A 213 -10.12 -27.71 -0.65
C GLY A 213 -9.30 -26.61 -1.32
N VAL A 214 -9.35 -26.56 -2.64
CA VAL A 214 -8.54 -25.64 -3.46
C VAL A 214 -9.47 -24.80 -4.31
N GLU A 215 -9.25 -23.49 -4.37
CA GLU A 215 -9.92 -22.61 -5.32
C GLU A 215 -8.94 -22.09 -6.37
N ALA A 216 -9.41 -21.98 -7.61
CA ALA A 216 -8.64 -21.39 -8.72
C ALA A 216 -9.09 -19.95 -8.97
N TRP A 217 -8.18 -19.01 -8.75
CA TRP A 217 -8.41 -17.57 -8.88
C TRP A 217 -7.71 -17.10 -10.15
N PRO A 218 -8.46 -16.87 -11.26
CA PRO A 218 -7.87 -16.43 -12.51
C PRO A 218 -7.27 -15.03 -12.40
N ARG A 219 -6.26 -14.77 -13.22
CA ARG A 219 -5.76 -13.42 -13.45
C ARG A 219 -6.88 -12.52 -14.01
N LEU A 220 -6.85 -11.25 -13.63
CA LEU A 220 -7.67 -10.20 -14.20
C LEU A 220 -6.91 -9.46 -15.32
N LYS A 221 -7.65 -8.81 -16.20
CA LYS A 221 -7.11 -7.87 -17.18
C LYS A 221 -6.39 -6.73 -16.47
N GLU A 222 -5.48 -6.07 -17.19
CA GLU A 222 -4.85 -4.85 -16.69
C GLU A 222 -5.88 -3.71 -16.61
N GLY A 223 -5.63 -2.74 -15.73
CA GLY A 223 -6.50 -1.58 -15.57
C GLY A 223 -7.84 -1.87 -14.88
N VAL A 224 -7.90 -2.83 -13.94
CA VAL A 224 -9.11 -3.03 -13.13
C VAL A 224 -9.37 -1.79 -12.28
N ASN A 225 -10.45 -1.08 -12.59
CA ASN A 225 -10.86 0.12 -11.89
C ASN A 225 -12.38 0.18 -11.76
N CYS A 226 -12.85 0.78 -10.69
CA CYS A 226 -14.27 1.11 -10.55
C CYS A 226 -14.65 2.11 -11.64
N GLN A 227 -15.83 1.90 -12.22
CA GLN A 227 -16.42 2.75 -13.25
C GLN A 227 -17.39 3.74 -12.61
#